data_AF-A0A9D5MD12-F1
#
_entry.id   AF-A0A9D5MD12-F1
#
_cell.length_a   1.000
_cell.length_b   1.000
_cell.length_c   1.000
_cell.angle_alpha   90.00
_cell.angle_beta   90.00
_cell.angle_gamma   90.00
#
_symmetry.space_group_name_H-M   'P 1'
#
loop_
_entity.id
_entity.type
_entity.pdbx_description
1 polymer ?
#
loop_
_entity_poly.entity_id
_entity_poly.type
_entity_poly.pdbx_seq_one_letter_code
_entity_poly.pdbx_strand_id
1 'polypeptide(L)'
;MTSELRRLNQVLRHKGGCVLPLRWGDDRALVYFYRPKMLEQDLRNDLALKLLTECGYACGNPNSCIAQLIVRLRDGQDFPHEVGLFLGYPPADVDGFIHRKHACKLSGIWKVYCDVEGASRQFARCKRCTEVYMQRYQQGYSLDKLTVTD
;
A
#
# COMPACT_ATOMS: atom_id res chain seq x y z
N MET A 1 5.43 19.87 8.88
CA MET A 1 5.16 18.44 8.62
C MET A 1 3.78 17.94 9.07
N THR A 2 3.39 17.96 10.36
CA THR A 2 2.03 17.52 10.77
C THR A 2 0.90 18.40 10.22
N SER A 3 1.12 19.71 10.11
CA SER A 3 0.20 20.66 9.46
C SER A 3 0.03 20.40 7.95
N GLU A 4 1.11 20.06 7.26
CA GLU A 4 1.11 19.75 5.82
C GLU A 4 0.37 18.45 5.53
N LEU A 5 0.58 17.39 6.34
CA LEU A 5 -0.18 16.15 6.22
C LEU A 5 -1.67 16.35 6.49
N ARG A 6 -2.03 17.20 7.46
CA ARG A 6 -3.45 17.56 7.70
C ARG A 6 -4.06 18.27 6.51
N ARG A 7 -3.35 19.25 5.93
CA ARG A 7 -3.79 19.96 4.72
C ARG A 7 -3.92 18.99 3.53
N LEU A 8 -2.96 18.10 3.36
CA LEU A 8 -2.98 17.07 2.32
C LEU A 8 -4.19 16.15 2.50
N ASN A 9 -4.45 15.69 3.73
CA ASN A 9 -5.64 14.88 4.04
C ASN A 9 -6.95 15.62 3.77
N GLN A 10 -7.05 16.91 4.08
CA GLN A 10 -8.25 17.70 3.77
C GLN A 10 -8.56 17.65 2.27
N VAL A 11 -7.54 17.79 1.43
CA VAL A 11 -7.72 17.78 -0.02
C VAL A 11 -7.97 16.37 -0.56
N LEU A 12 -7.22 15.37 -0.11
CA LEU A 12 -7.32 13.99 -0.60
C LEU A 12 -8.58 13.27 -0.13
N ARG A 13 -9.13 13.62 1.04
CA ARG A 13 -10.35 13.00 1.57
C ARG A 13 -11.53 13.17 0.64
N HIS A 14 -11.67 14.35 0.02
CA HIS A 14 -12.71 14.60 -1.00
C HIS A 14 -12.52 13.75 -2.27
N LYS A 15 -11.33 13.17 -2.45
CA LYS A 15 -10.98 12.31 -3.58
C LYS A 15 -10.90 10.83 -3.23
N GLY A 16 -11.32 10.45 -2.01
CA GLY A 16 -11.29 9.08 -1.51
C GLY A 16 -9.94 8.62 -0.97
N GLY A 17 -8.93 9.49 -0.97
CA GLY A 17 -7.60 9.19 -0.43
C GLY A 17 -7.46 9.53 1.05
N CYS A 18 -6.61 8.78 1.74
CA CYS A 18 -6.22 8.98 3.14
C CYS A 18 -4.70 8.87 3.26
N VAL A 19 -4.10 9.77 4.04
CA VAL A 19 -2.67 9.81 4.32
C VAL A 19 -2.46 9.68 5.82
N LEU A 20 -1.68 8.69 6.25
CA LEU A 20 -1.38 8.45 7.65
C LEU A 20 0.14 8.47 7.89
N PRO A 21 0.65 9.26 8.85
CA PRO A 21 2.03 9.13 9.29
C PRO A 21 2.17 7.83 10.09
N LEU A 22 3.09 6.95 9.66
CA LEU A 22 3.37 5.67 10.32
C LEU A 22 4.51 5.79 11.32
N ARG A 23 5.59 6.46 10.93
CA ARG A 23 6.80 6.65 11.74
C ARG A 23 7.48 7.97 11.39
N TRP A 24 7.97 8.66 12.41
CA TRP A 24 8.81 9.84 12.28
C TRP A 24 10.26 9.46 12.60
N GLY A 25 11.19 9.90 11.77
CA GLY A 25 12.61 9.95 12.08
C GLY A 25 13.10 11.39 12.01
N ASP A 26 14.39 11.60 12.32
CA ASP A 26 14.96 12.95 12.45
C ASP A 26 14.84 13.76 11.14
N ASP A 27 15.12 13.15 9.99
CA ASP A 27 15.08 13.81 8.66
C ASP A 27 14.06 13.20 7.68
N ARG A 28 13.30 12.18 8.11
CA ARG A 28 12.39 11.45 7.21
C ARG A 28 11.10 11.02 7.90
N ALA A 29 10.04 10.94 7.12
CA ALA A 29 8.75 10.42 7.56
C ALA A 29 8.36 9.20 6.72
N LEU A 30 7.92 8.14 7.38
CA LEU A 30 7.20 7.05 6.73
C LEU A 30 5.72 7.40 6.71
N VAL A 31 5.15 7.49 5.52
CA VAL A 31 3.77 7.91 5.29
C VAL A 31 3.07 6.83 4.48
N TYR A 32 1.87 6.44 4.92
CA TYR A 32 0.99 5.52 4.21
C TYR A 32 -0.11 6.30 3.50
N PHE A 33 -0.16 6.19 2.17
CA PHE A 33 -1.24 6.71 1.36
C PHE A 33 -2.08 5.56 0.82
N TYR A 34 -3.39 5.61 1.06
CA TYR A 34 -4.32 4.55 0.66
C TYR A 34 -5.72 5.09 0.46
N ARG A 35 -6.59 4.27 -0.13
CA ARG A 35 -8.02 4.55 -0.30
C ARG A 35 -8.81 3.60 0.61
N PRO A 36 -9.51 4.10 1.65
CA PRO A 36 -10.17 3.23 2.62
C PRO A 36 -11.14 2.21 2.00
N LYS A 37 -11.91 2.60 0.98
CA LYS A 37 -12.84 1.70 0.28
C LYS A 37 -12.13 0.57 -0.47
N MET A 38 -11.03 0.87 -1.15
CA MET A 38 -10.26 -0.15 -1.87
C MET A 38 -9.59 -1.10 -0.90
N LEU A 39 -8.97 -0.57 0.16
CA LEU A 39 -8.34 -1.40 1.17
C LEU A 39 -9.37 -2.32 1.86
N GLU A 40 -10.56 -1.82 2.17
CA GLU A 40 -11.63 -2.66 2.72
C GLU A 40 -12.00 -3.79 1.76
N GLN A 41 -12.08 -3.52 0.45
CA GLN A 41 -12.35 -4.53 -0.56
C GLN A 41 -11.21 -5.57 -0.65
N ASP A 42 -9.96 -5.13 -0.67
CA ASP A 42 -8.78 -6.00 -0.74
C ASP A 42 -8.71 -6.92 0.49
N LEU A 43 -9.00 -6.39 1.67
CA LEU A 43 -8.98 -7.13 2.94
C LEU A 43 -10.17 -8.06 3.14
N ARG A 44 -11.20 -8.03 2.27
CA ARG A 44 -12.30 -9.01 2.28
C ARG A 44 -11.93 -10.32 1.58
N ASN A 45 -10.78 -10.37 0.90
CA ASN A 45 -10.30 -11.59 0.27
C ASN A 45 -9.97 -12.67 1.33
N ASP A 46 -10.50 -13.89 1.15
CA ASP A 46 -10.32 -14.98 2.12
C ASP A 46 -8.84 -15.32 2.40
N LEU A 47 -7.99 -15.28 1.38
CA LEU A 47 -6.56 -15.52 1.55
C LEU A 47 -5.89 -14.37 2.30
N ALA A 48 -6.28 -13.11 2.03
CA ALA A 48 -5.78 -11.96 2.80
C ALA A 48 -6.17 -12.07 4.28
N LEU A 49 -7.43 -12.41 4.57
CA LEU A 49 -7.93 -12.62 5.94
C LEU A 49 -7.17 -13.75 6.64
N LYS A 50 -6.95 -14.87 5.96
CA LYS A 50 -6.18 -15.99 6.49
C LYS A 50 -4.75 -15.56 6.85
N LEU A 51 -4.03 -14.94 5.91
CA LEU A 51 -2.64 -14.50 6.12
C LEU A 51 -2.52 -13.49 7.27
N LEU A 52 -3.44 -12.53 7.35
CA LEU A 52 -3.46 -11.56 8.44
C LEU A 52 -3.74 -12.24 9.78
N THR A 53 -4.67 -13.20 9.82
CA THR A 53 -4.97 -13.95 11.05
C THR A 53 -3.75 -14.76 11.51
N GLU A 54 -3.05 -15.43 10.59
CA GLU A 54 -1.80 -16.17 10.87
C GLU A 54 -0.70 -15.23 11.38
N CYS A 55 -0.64 -14.01 10.87
CA CYS A 55 0.26 -12.98 11.35
C CYS A 55 -0.15 -12.40 12.70
N GLY A 56 -1.30 -12.75 13.27
CA GLY A 56 -1.79 -12.29 14.57
C GLY A 56 -2.69 -11.05 14.52
N TYR A 57 -3.28 -10.72 13.37
CA TYR A 57 -4.22 -9.61 13.25
C TYR A 57 -5.63 -9.99 13.67
N ALA A 58 -6.32 -9.05 14.33
CA ALA A 58 -7.74 -9.18 14.62
C ALA A 58 -8.57 -8.81 13.38
N CYS A 59 -8.73 -9.79 12.48
CA CYS A 59 -9.45 -9.65 11.23
C CYS A 59 -10.97 -9.58 11.49
N GLY A 60 -11.59 -8.46 11.13
CA GLY A 60 -13.02 -8.19 11.35
C GLY A 60 -13.38 -6.73 11.14
N ASN A 61 -12.40 -5.83 11.28
CA ASN A 61 -12.51 -4.43 10.93
C ASN A 61 -11.20 -3.96 10.26
N PRO A 62 -11.22 -3.49 9.00
CA PRO A 62 -10.04 -2.96 8.30
C PRO A 62 -9.28 -1.89 9.11
N ASN A 63 -9.99 -1.04 9.85
CA ASN A 63 -9.36 -0.02 10.69
C ASN A 63 -8.55 -0.62 11.85
N SER A 64 -8.99 -1.76 12.39
CA SER A 64 -8.22 -2.49 13.41
C SER A 64 -6.94 -3.08 12.82
N CYS A 65 -7.01 -3.64 11.61
CA CYS A 65 -5.82 -4.13 10.91
C CYS A 65 -4.81 -2.99 10.64
N ILE A 66 -5.28 -1.82 10.20
CA ILE A 66 -4.42 -0.64 10.00
C ILE A 66 -3.80 -0.18 11.31
N ALA A 67 -4.57 -0.12 12.40
CA ALA A 67 -4.05 0.29 13.71
C ALA A 67 -2.93 -0.64 14.18
N GLN A 68 -3.10 -1.96 14.01
CA GLN A 68 -2.07 -2.93 14.33
C GLN A 68 -0.85 -2.83 13.42
N LEU A 69 -1.04 -2.59 12.11
CA LEU A 69 0.06 -2.35 11.18
C LEU A 69 0.87 -1.12 11.60
N ILE A 70 0.21 -0.03 12.01
CA ILE A 70 0.87 1.19 12.50
C ILE A 70 1.74 0.89 13.72
N VAL A 71 1.22 0.11 14.67
CA VAL A 71 1.99 -0.31 15.85
C VAL A 71 3.22 -1.11 15.44
N ARG A 72 3.06 -2.11 14.56
CA ARG A 72 4.18 -2.92 14.05
C ARG A 72 5.24 -2.12 13.31
N LEU A 73 4.84 -1.17 12.46
CA LEU A 73 5.76 -0.32 11.70
C LEU A 73 6.47 0.71 12.57
N ARG A 74 5.86 1.10 13.69
CA ARG A 74 6.47 2.01 14.67
C ARG A 74 7.51 1.30 15.51
N ASP A 75 7.17 0.11 16.01
CA ASP A 75 7.98 -0.61 17.00
C ASP A 75 9.00 -1.56 16.34
N GLY A 76 8.75 -1.97 15.09
CA GLY A 76 9.62 -2.82 14.29
C GLY A 76 10.78 -2.08 13.63
N GLN A 77 11.89 -2.78 13.44
CA GLN A 77 13.00 -2.31 12.60
C GLN A 77 12.74 -2.61 11.12
N ASP A 78 12.16 -3.77 10.82
CA ASP A 78 11.85 -4.23 9.47
C ASP A 78 10.36 -4.06 9.14
N PHE A 79 10.07 -3.99 7.84
CA PHE A 79 8.69 -3.99 7.38
C PHE A 79 8.07 -5.38 7.57
N PRO A 80 6.86 -5.47 8.15
CA PRO A 80 6.13 -6.72 8.24
C PRO A 80 5.92 -7.30 6.84
N HIS A 81 6.18 -8.60 6.66
CA HIS A 81 6.12 -9.23 5.33
C HIS A 81 4.71 -9.15 4.72
N GLU A 82 3.67 -9.14 5.55
CA GLU A 82 2.26 -9.01 5.17
C GLU A 82 1.86 -7.59 4.72
N VAL A 83 2.75 -6.59 4.83
CA VAL A 83 2.47 -5.20 4.42
C VAL A 83 1.99 -5.11 2.97
N GLY A 84 2.37 -6.06 2.13
CA GLY A 84 1.91 -6.17 0.74
C GLY A 84 0.38 -6.21 0.60
N LEU A 85 -0.34 -6.79 1.56
CA LEU A 85 -1.82 -6.82 1.56
C LEU A 85 -2.41 -5.41 1.70
N PHE A 86 -1.72 -4.53 2.43
CA PHE A 86 -2.11 -3.13 2.60
C PHE A 86 -1.70 -2.24 1.41
N LEU A 87 -0.80 -2.74 0.55
CA LEU A 87 -0.36 -2.07 -0.68
C LEU A 87 -1.18 -2.50 -1.90
N GLY A 88 -2.18 -3.37 -1.70
CA GLY A 88 -3.00 -3.91 -2.79
C GLY A 88 -2.28 -4.96 -3.64
N TYR A 89 -1.23 -5.59 -3.11
CA TYR A 89 -0.58 -6.71 -3.81
C TYR A 89 -1.47 -7.96 -3.76
N PRO A 90 -1.46 -8.80 -4.81
CA PRO A 90 -2.24 -10.02 -4.83
C PRO A 90 -1.95 -10.91 -3.60
N PRO A 91 -2.96 -11.39 -2.86
CA PRO A 91 -2.73 -12.19 -1.65
C PRO A 91 -1.90 -13.45 -1.89
N ALA A 92 -2.00 -14.07 -3.07
CA ALA A 92 -1.19 -15.22 -3.45
C ALA A 92 0.31 -14.89 -3.62
N ASP A 93 0.65 -13.67 -4.04
CA ASP A 93 2.04 -13.22 -4.11
C ASP A 93 2.58 -12.87 -2.72
N VAL A 94 1.74 -12.32 -1.84
CA VAL A 94 2.11 -12.08 -0.44
C VAL A 94 2.34 -13.39 0.31
N ASP A 95 1.46 -14.38 0.13
CA ASP A 95 1.63 -15.74 0.64
C ASP A 95 2.96 -16.35 0.17
N GLY A 96 3.24 -16.26 -1.14
CA GLY A 96 4.51 -16.72 -1.71
C GLY A 96 5.72 -15.99 -1.14
N PHE A 97 5.61 -14.69 -0.85
CA PHE A 97 6.68 -13.91 -0.23
C PHE A 97 6.97 -14.35 1.20
N ILE A 98 5.92 -14.62 1.99
CA ILE A 98 6.03 -15.06 3.38
C ILE A 98 6.60 -16.49 3.44
N HIS A 99 6.06 -17.41 2.64
CA HIS A 99 6.29 -18.84 2.79
C HIS A 99 7.28 -19.46 1.79
N ARG A 100 7.54 -18.82 0.63
CA ARG A 100 8.25 -19.44 -0.51
C ARG A 100 9.37 -18.56 -1.09
N LYS A 101 10.24 -18.05 -0.21
CA LYS A 101 11.29 -17.04 -0.54
C LYS A 101 12.14 -17.32 -1.79
N HIS A 102 12.39 -18.58 -2.13
CA HIS A 102 13.25 -18.98 -3.26
C HIS A 102 12.50 -19.26 -4.58
N ALA A 103 11.16 -19.30 -4.58
CA ALA A 103 10.35 -19.68 -5.73
C ALA A 103 9.79 -18.47 -6.51
N CYS A 104 10.47 -17.32 -6.45
CA CYS A 104 10.05 -16.11 -7.14
C CYS A 104 10.11 -16.31 -8.67
N LYS A 105 8.99 -16.09 -9.35
CA LYS A 105 8.86 -16.26 -10.81
C LYS A 105 9.23 -15.00 -11.59
N LEU A 106 8.90 -13.83 -11.03
CA LEU A 106 9.21 -12.52 -11.62
C LEU A 106 9.42 -11.50 -10.50
N SER A 107 10.35 -10.58 -10.67
CA SER A 107 10.59 -9.48 -9.72
C SER A 107 10.43 -8.14 -10.43
N GLY A 108 9.58 -7.28 -9.90
CA GLY A 108 9.35 -5.93 -10.40
C GLY A 108 8.91 -5.00 -9.26
N ILE A 109 7.71 -4.42 -9.38
CA ILE A 109 7.14 -3.56 -8.31
C ILE A 109 6.94 -4.36 -7.02
N TRP A 110 6.57 -5.64 -7.14
CA TRP A 110 6.62 -6.64 -6.07
C TRP A 110 7.23 -7.94 -6.60
N LYS A 111 7.44 -8.92 -5.73
CA LYS A 111 7.88 -10.28 -6.11
C LYS A 111 6.67 -11.15 -6.43
N VAL A 112 6.66 -11.76 -7.60
CA VAL A 112 5.54 -12.54 -8.14
C VAL A 112 5.80 -14.04 -7.98
N TYR A 113 4.80 -14.73 -7.47
CA TYR A 113 4.80 -16.17 -7.20
C TYR A 113 3.62 -16.89 -7.88
N CYS A 114 2.54 -16.19 -8.23
CA CYS A 114 1.39 -16.77 -8.92
C CYS A 114 1.33 -16.42 -10.42
N ASP A 115 0.72 -15.29 -10.76
CA ASP A 115 0.35 -14.85 -12.12
C ASP A 115 1.38 -13.87 -12.70
N VAL A 116 2.34 -14.42 -13.44
CA VAL A 116 3.41 -13.63 -14.07
C VAL A 116 2.87 -12.67 -15.12
N GLU A 117 1.87 -13.08 -15.90
CA GLU A 117 1.35 -12.25 -16.99
C GLU A 117 0.52 -11.09 -16.46
N GLY A 118 -0.38 -11.35 -15.50
CA GLY A 118 -1.16 -10.32 -14.84
C GLY A 118 -0.28 -9.31 -14.11
N ALA A 119 0.73 -9.79 -13.38
CA ALA A 119 1.70 -8.92 -12.71
C ALA A 119 2.50 -8.08 -13.71
N SER A 120 2.96 -8.66 -14.82
CA SER A 120 3.68 -7.93 -15.87
C SER A 120 2.82 -6.81 -16.49
N ARG A 121 1.55 -7.09 -16.80
CA ARG A 121 0.60 -6.07 -17.28
C ARG A 121 0.40 -4.96 -16.26
N GLN A 122 0.28 -5.32 -14.98
CA GLN A 122 0.13 -4.34 -13.90
C GLN A 122 1.40 -3.49 -13.71
N PHE A 123 2.59 -4.09 -13.78
CA PHE A 123 3.86 -3.36 -13.74
C PHE A 123 3.96 -2.33 -14.86
N ALA A 124 3.63 -2.73 -16.10
CA ALA A 124 3.63 -1.83 -17.24
C ALA A 124 2.64 -0.67 -17.06
N ARG A 125 1.43 -0.94 -16.55
CA ARG A 125 0.42 0.09 -16.24
C ARG A 125 0.92 1.07 -15.18
N CYS A 126 1.46 0.56 -14.07
CA CYS A 126 2.02 1.39 -13.01
C CYS A 126 3.16 2.26 -13.52
N LYS A 127 4.12 1.69 -14.28
CA LYS A 127 5.23 2.44 -14.87
C LYS A 127 4.74 3.59 -15.75
N ARG A 128 3.80 3.32 -16.66
CA ARG A 128 3.21 4.35 -17.52
C ARG A 128 2.48 5.43 -16.72
N CYS A 129 1.70 5.06 -15.71
CA CYS A 129 1.03 6.02 -14.84
C CYS A 129 2.04 6.89 -14.08
N THR A 130 3.10 6.29 -13.53
CA THR A 130 4.17 7.02 -12.84
C THR A 130 4.84 8.02 -13.78
N GLU A 131 5.20 7.62 -15.01
CA GLU A 131 5.81 8.50 -16.00
C GLU A 131 4.93 9.73 -16.30
N VAL A 132 3.64 9.50 -16.58
CA VAL A 132 2.68 10.59 -16.87
C VAL A 132 2.50 11.52 -15.67
N TYR A 133 2.37 10.97 -14.46
CA TYR A 133 2.17 11.77 -13.25
C TYR A 133 3.42 12.58 -12.89
N MET A 134 4.60 11.99 -13.04
CA MET A 134 5.87 12.68 -12.80
C MET A 134 6.09 13.81 -13.81
N GLN A 135 5.79 13.59 -15.09
CA GLN A 135 5.87 14.64 -16.11
C GLN A 135 4.96 15.82 -15.78
N ARG A 136 3.70 15.56 -15.40
CA ARG A 136 2.76 16.62 -15.00
C ARG A 136 3.21 17.33 -13.72
N TYR A 137 3.73 16.58 -12.75
CA TYR A 137 4.26 17.18 -11.52
C TYR A 137 5.43 18.14 -11.83
N GLN A 138 6.35 17.75 -12.71
CA GLN A 138 7.46 18.60 -13.18
C GLN A 138 6.97 19.85 -13.92
N GLN A 139 5.80 19.80 -14.56
CA GLN A 139 5.14 20.95 -15.19
C GLN A 139 4.41 21.87 -14.17
N GLY A 140 4.52 21.60 -12.87
CA GLY A 140 3.95 22.42 -11.80
C GLY A 140 2.52 22.03 -11.41
N TYR A 141 2.00 20.89 -11.88
CA TYR A 141 0.71 20.40 -11.39
C TYR A 141 0.85 19.94 -9.94
N SER A 142 -0.03 20.46 -9.08
CA SER A 142 -0.08 20.09 -7.67
C SER A 142 -0.63 18.67 -7.48
N LEU A 143 -0.24 18.02 -6.38
CA LEU A 143 -0.67 16.65 -6.04
C LEU A 143 -2.19 16.52 -5.96
N ASP A 144 -2.89 17.56 -5.55
CA ASP A 144 -4.35 17.56 -5.57
C ASP A 144 -4.88 17.41 -6.99
N LYS A 145 -4.38 18.14 -7.98
CA LYS A 145 -4.83 18.03 -9.38
C LYS A 145 -4.50 16.68 -10.00
N LEU A 146 -3.39 16.08 -9.57
CA LEU A 146 -2.97 14.75 -10.03
C LEU A 146 -3.81 13.64 -9.42
N THR A 147 -4.32 13.80 -8.20
CA THR A 147 -5.18 12.79 -7.57
C THR A 147 -6.54 12.76 -8.27
N VAL A 148 -6.86 11.64 -8.90
CA VAL A 148 -8.18 11.40 -9.52
C VAL A 148 -9.19 10.88 -8.50
N THR A 149 -10.48 11.19 -8.69
CA THR A 149 -11.58 10.60 -7.91
C THR A 149 -11.93 9.24 -8.51
N ASP A 150 -12.19 8.24 -7.67
CA ASP A 150 -12.79 6.97 -8.13
C ASP A 150 -14.32 7.09 -8.23
#